data_AF-A0AA41T0X6-F1
#
_entry.id   AF-A0AA41T0X6-F1
#
_cell.length_a   1.000
_cell.length_b   1.000
_cell.length_c   1.000
_cell.angle_alpha   90.00
_cell.angle_beta   90.00
_cell.angle_gamma   90.00
#
_symmetry.space_group_name_H-M   'P 1'
#
loop_
_entity.id
_entity.type
_entity.pdbx_description
1 polymer ?
#
loop_
_entity_poly.entity_id
_entity_poly.type
_entity_poly.pdbx_seq_one_letter_code
_entity_poly.pdbx_strand_id
1 'polypeptide(L)'
;MERYCPNTVLVIIDVKPKDLGLPTEAHISVEEVHNDGTPTSKTFEHVTSEIAAEAAEEVGRITNRVHGSKGLNSELLDIRSYLEKVATGKLPINHQVIYQLQDVFNLLPDVILQESVKASYLKTNHQMVVVYLASLICSVVALHNLISNKIANRDAKKKEGQEKEESGKDRKDDKEKDKDKEKSHVKKEEKTEKK
;
A
#
# COMPACT_ATOMS: atom_id res chain seq x y z
N MET A 1 37.54 16.73 -6.48
CA MET A 1 37.29 15.28 -6.56
C MET A 1 37.38 14.72 -7.98
N GLU A 2 37.26 15.56 -9.02
CA GLU A 2 37.45 15.22 -10.45
C GLU A 2 38.79 14.52 -10.79
N ARG A 3 39.78 14.52 -9.89
CA ARG A 3 41.07 13.84 -10.09
C ARG A 3 40.98 12.31 -10.06
N TYR A 4 39.94 11.74 -9.44
CA TYR A 4 39.84 10.28 -9.22
C TYR A 4 38.75 9.62 -10.06
N CYS A 5 37.66 10.34 -10.36
CA CYS A 5 36.59 9.85 -11.21
C CYS A 5 36.14 10.96 -12.17
N PRO A 6 35.90 10.64 -13.45
CA PRO A 6 35.49 11.64 -14.44
C PRO A 6 34.08 12.20 -14.20
N ASN A 7 33.17 11.38 -13.64
CA ASN A 7 31.77 11.74 -13.40
C ASN A 7 31.47 11.74 -11.90
N THR A 8 31.92 12.77 -11.18
CA THR A 8 31.65 12.88 -9.73
C THR A 8 30.24 13.44 -9.49
N VAL A 9 29.50 12.78 -8.60
CA VAL A 9 28.18 13.23 -8.14
C VAL A 9 28.27 13.57 -6.66
N LEU A 10 27.72 14.72 -6.28
CA LEU A 10 27.53 15.13 -4.89
C LEU A 10 26.18 14.61 -4.42
N VAL A 11 26.17 13.72 -3.43
CA VAL A 11 24.93 13.23 -2.81
C VAL A 11 24.83 13.79 -1.40
N ILE A 12 23.80 14.58 -1.15
CA ILE A 12 23.48 15.14 0.15
C ILE A 12 22.46 14.20 0.80
N ILE A 13 22.78 13.71 1.99
CA ILE A 13 21.90 12.84 2.78
C ILE A 13 21.44 13.64 3.99
N ASP A 14 20.13 13.82 4.13
CA ASP A 14 19.56 14.44 5.32
C ASP A 14 19.55 13.42 6.48
N VAL A 15 20.21 13.78 7.57
CA VAL A 15 20.28 12.97 8.79
C VAL A 15 18.95 13.04 9.56
N LYS A 16 18.16 14.09 9.35
CA LYS A 16 16.83 14.23 9.94
C LYS A 16 15.79 13.78 8.93
N PRO A 17 14.95 12.80 9.26
CA PRO A 17 13.90 12.36 8.35
C PRO A 17 12.94 13.53 8.09
N LYS A 18 12.81 13.93 6.83
CA LYS A 18 11.76 14.85 6.37
C LYS A 18 10.43 14.09 6.37
N ASP A 19 9.32 14.78 6.64
CA ASP A 19 7.98 14.17 6.65
C ASP A 19 7.55 13.65 5.27
N LEU A 20 8.14 14.18 4.19
CA LEU A 20 7.81 13.90 2.80
C LEU A 20 9.07 13.98 1.91
N GLY A 21 9.12 13.12 0.89
CA GLY A 21 10.20 13.10 -0.10
C GLY A 21 11.33 12.11 0.22
N LEU A 22 12.30 12.04 -0.69
CA LEU A 22 13.50 11.23 -0.49
C LEU A 22 14.50 12.00 0.41
N PRO A 23 15.17 11.34 1.36
CA PRO A 23 16.19 11.98 2.21
C PRO A 23 17.51 12.23 1.46
N THR A 24 17.56 11.94 0.17
CA THR A 24 18.75 12.01 -0.68
C THR A 24 18.55 12.99 -1.82
N GLU A 25 19.43 13.98 -1.93
CA GLU A 25 19.49 14.91 -3.05
C GLU A 25 20.81 14.69 -3.80
N ALA A 26 20.76 14.51 -5.11
CA ALA A 26 21.93 14.29 -5.95
C ALA A 26 22.19 15.51 -6.85
N HIS A 27 23.46 15.87 -6.98
CA HIS A 27 23.89 17.01 -7.78
C HIS A 27 25.14 16.70 -8.60
N ILE A 28 25.23 17.31 -9.77
CA ILE A 28 26.43 17.30 -10.61
C ILE A 28 26.98 18.72 -10.75
N SER A 29 28.32 18.85 -10.78
CA SER A 29 28.96 20.14 -10.96
C SER A 29 28.93 20.54 -12.44
N VAL A 30 28.35 21.70 -12.75
CA VAL A 30 28.23 22.23 -14.11
C VAL A 30 28.78 23.66 -14.12
N GLU A 31 29.43 24.04 -15.21
CA GLU A 31 29.83 25.43 -15.45
C GLU A 31 28.68 26.16 -16.14
N GLU A 32 27.98 27.02 -15.39
CA GLU A 32 26.85 27.78 -15.90
C GLU A 32 27.29 29.15 -16.43
N VAL A 33 27.03 29.37 -17.71
CA VAL A 33 27.17 30.67 -18.36
C VAL A 33 25.90 31.46 -18.12
N HIS A 34 26.03 32.59 -17.43
CA HIS A 34 24.89 33.42 -17.07
C HIS A 34 24.54 34.37 -18.23
N ASN A 35 23.25 34.51 -18.56
CA ASN A 35 22.77 35.44 -19.59
C ASN A 35 22.96 36.92 -19.20
N ASP A 36 23.23 37.21 -17.93
CA ASP A 36 23.47 38.55 -17.40
C ASP A 36 24.89 39.08 -17.65
N GLY A 37 25.72 38.32 -18.37
CA GLY A 37 27.11 38.69 -18.66
C GLY A 37 28.06 38.56 -17.47
N THR A 38 27.61 37.98 -16.35
CA THR A 38 28.49 37.61 -15.24
C THR A 38 29.42 36.47 -15.65
N PRO A 39 30.65 36.43 -15.10
CA PRO A 39 31.61 35.37 -15.43
C PRO A 39 31.05 33.99 -15.09
N THR A 40 31.42 33.00 -15.90
CA THR A 40 31.02 31.60 -15.69
C THR A 40 31.37 31.16 -14.29
N SER A 41 30.39 30.59 -13.59
CA SER A 41 30.58 30.05 -12.24
C SER A 41 30.29 28.56 -12.24
N LYS A 42 31.03 27.80 -11.41
CA LYS A 42 30.73 26.39 -11.16
C LYS A 42 29.55 26.32 -10.20
N THR A 43 28.43 25.81 -10.66
CA THR A 43 27.22 25.59 -9.89
C THR A 43 26.90 24.10 -9.83
N PHE A 44 25.91 23.73 -9.01
CA PHE A 44 25.48 22.35 -8.84
C PHE A 44 24.06 22.20 -9.39
N GLU A 45 23.94 21.45 -10.48
CA GLU A 45 22.64 21.13 -11.07
C GLU A 45 22.07 19.89 -10.38
N HIS A 46 20.78 19.95 -10.03
CA HIS A 46 20.09 18.82 -9.41
C HIS A 46 19.87 17.69 -10.43
N VAL A 47 20.15 16.45 -10.01
CA VAL A 47 19.91 15.24 -10.81
C VAL A 47 18.83 14.41 -10.11
N THR A 48 17.85 13.95 -10.88
CA THR A 48 16.76 13.13 -10.35
C THR A 48 17.31 11.87 -9.69
N SER A 49 16.93 11.65 -8.44
CA SER A 49 17.37 10.52 -7.63
C SER A 49 16.17 9.65 -7.26
N GLU A 50 16.38 8.34 -7.21
CA GLU A 50 15.41 7.38 -6.69
C GLU A 50 16.09 6.37 -5.76
N ILE A 51 15.38 5.88 -4.76
CA ILE A 51 15.85 4.80 -3.89
C ILE A 51 15.14 3.53 -4.34
N ALA A 52 15.87 2.66 -5.04
CA ALA A 52 15.36 1.36 -5.44
C ALA A 52 15.50 0.35 -4.28
N ALA A 53 14.41 -0.36 -3.98
CA ALA A 53 14.41 -1.52 -3.09
C ALA A 53 14.06 -2.77 -3.92
N GLU A 54 14.81 -3.86 -3.76
CA GLU A 54 14.62 -5.11 -4.49
C GLU A 54 13.33 -5.86 -4.10
N ALA A 55 12.77 -5.56 -2.92
CA ALA A 55 11.48 -6.07 -2.48
C ALA A 55 10.42 -4.96 -2.53
N ALA A 56 9.43 -5.14 -3.41
CA ALA A 56 8.32 -4.22 -3.59
C ALA A 56 7.37 -4.27 -2.39
N GLU A 57 7.50 -3.33 -1.45
CA GLU A 57 6.37 -2.96 -0.62
C GLU A 57 5.44 -2.07 -1.45
N GLU A 58 4.41 -2.69 -2.01
CA GLU A 58 3.36 -2.02 -2.75
C GLU A 58 2.55 -1.12 -1.80
N VAL A 59 2.95 0.15 -1.68
CA VAL A 59 2.16 1.14 -0.95
C VAL A 59 0.91 1.46 -1.78
N GLY A 60 -0.26 1.10 -1.23
CA GLY A 60 -1.54 1.12 -1.95
C GLY A 60 -1.88 2.49 -2.56
N ARG A 61 -2.17 2.51 -3.87
CA ARG A 61 -2.49 3.66 -4.76
C ARG A 61 -3.14 4.91 -4.15
N ILE A 62 -3.96 4.80 -3.12
CA ILE A 62 -4.58 5.94 -2.41
C ILE A 62 -3.53 6.75 -1.65
N THR A 63 -2.59 6.08 -0.97
CA THR A 63 -1.48 6.75 -0.29
C THR A 63 -0.67 7.55 -1.30
N ASN A 64 -0.37 7.00 -2.48
CA ASN A 64 0.40 7.69 -3.51
C ASN A 64 -0.28 8.98 -3.98
N ARG A 65 -1.62 9.01 -4.06
CA ARG A 65 -2.36 10.23 -4.41
C ARG A 65 -2.27 11.31 -3.32
N VAL A 66 -2.40 10.91 -2.07
CA VAL A 66 -2.28 11.83 -0.92
C VAL A 66 -0.84 12.34 -0.80
N HIS A 67 0.15 11.46 -0.88
CA HIS A 67 1.56 11.83 -0.82
C HIS A 67 1.96 12.69 -2.02
N GLY A 68 1.52 12.37 -3.23
CA GLY A 68 1.76 13.19 -4.42
C GLY A 68 1.17 14.60 -4.29
N SER A 69 -0.04 14.74 -3.73
CA SER A 69 -0.62 16.05 -3.48
C SER A 69 0.12 16.85 -2.42
N LYS A 70 0.62 16.18 -1.36
CA LYS A 70 1.43 16.84 -0.34
C LYS A 70 2.81 17.26 -0.88
N GLY A 71 3.41 16.42 -1.72
CA GLY A 71 4.67 16.73 -2.43
C GLY A 71 4.53 17.97 -3.31
N LEU A 72 3.50 18.01 -4.17
CA LEU A 72 3.22 19.17 -5.02
C LEU A 72 3.02 20.46 -4.20
N ASN A 73 2.32 20.39 -3.06
CA ASN A 73 2.15 21.55 -2.19
C ASN A 73 3.49 22.05 -1.60
N SER A 74 4.38 21.14 -1.22
CA SER A 74 5.73 21.51 -0.75
C SER A 74 6.51 22.21 -1.86
N GLU A 75 6.54 21.64 -3.07
CA GLU A 75 7.26 22.22 -4.21
C GLU A 75 6.72 23.62 -4.58
N LEU A 76 5.40 23.82 -4.58
CA LEU A 76 4.80 25.12 -4.83
C LEU A 76 5.15 26.16 -3.75
N LEU A 77 5.26 25.73 -2.48
CA LEU A 77 5.70 26.59 -1.39
C LEU A 77 7.18 26.98 -1.54
N ASP A 78 8.02 26.06 -2.01
CA ASP A 78 9.44 26.32 -2.26
C ASP A 78 9.63 27.30 -3.43
N ILE A 79 8.87 27.13 -4.53
CA ILE A 79 8.83 28.08 -5.66
C ILE A 79 8.39 29.46 -5.17
N ARG A 80 7.34 29.55 -4.35
CA ARG A 80 6.90 30.82 -3.76
C ARG A 80 8.00 31.43 -2.91
N SER A 81 8.65 30.66 -2.04
CA SER A 81 9.75 31.15 -1.19
C SER A 81 10.91 31.69 -2.02
N TYR A 82 11.27 31.02 -3.12
CA TYR A 82 12.27 31.49 -4.07
C TYR A 82 11.87 32.83 -4.69
N LEU A 83 10.65 32.95 -5.24
CA LEU A 83 10.17 34.19 -5.84
C LEU A 83 10.09 35.34 -4.83
N GLU A 84 9.74 35.07 -3.57
CA GLU A 84 9.73 36.05 -2.49
C GLU A 84 11.14 36.57 -2.16
N LYS A 85 12.15 35.68 -2.15
CA LYS A 85 13.56 36.06 -1.96
C LYS A 85 14.12 36.87 -3.14
N VAL A 86 13.69 36.56 -4.35
CA VAL A 86 14.07 37.31 -5.57
C VAL A 86 13.40 38.69 -5.57
N ALA A 87 12.10 38.78 -5.25
CA ALA A 87 11.36 40.04 -5.19
C ALA A 87 11.90 41.00 -4.09
N THR A 88 12.37 40.44 -2.97
CA THR A 88 13.02 41.22 -1.90
C THR A 88 14.48 41.59 -2.19
N GLY A 89 15.03 41.15 -3.34
CA GLY A 89 16.40 41.46 -3.77
C GLY A 89 17.49 40.73 -2.99
N LYS A 90 17.14 39.70 -2.20
CA LYS A 90 18.11 38.92 -1.40
C LYS A 90 18.90 37.91 -2.23
N LEU A 91 18.35 37.48 -3.36
CA LEU A 91 18.95 36.49 -4.26
C LEU A 91 18.98 37.05 -5.70
N PRO A 92 20.07 36.88 -6.46
CA PRO A 92 20.06 37.19 -7.89
C PRO A 92 19.05 36.31 -8.65
N ILE A 93 18.48 36.87 -9.71
CA ILE A 93 17.49 36.17 -10.54
C ILE A 93 18.19 35.09 -11.35
N ASN A 94 17.77 33.84 -11.21
CA ASN A 94 18.10 32.81 -12.19
C ASN A 94 17.02 32.80 -13.29
N HIS A 95 17.38 33.28 -14.48
CA HIS A 95 16.48 33.37 -15.64
C HIS A 95 15.94 32.01 -16.10
N GLN A 96 16.73 30.94 -15.97
CA GLN A 96 16.32 29.60 -16.39
C GLN A 96 15.09 29.13 -15.61
N VAL A 97 15.08 29.37 -14.29
CA VAL A 97 13.95 29.01 -13.42
C VAL A 97 12.70 29.81 -13.79
N ILE A 98 12.87 31.10 -14.13
CA ILE A 98 11.73 31.96 -14.52
C ILE A 98 11.13 31.52 -15.85
N TYR A 99 11.96 31.17 -16.84
CA TYR A 99 11.47 30.66 -18.13
C TYR A 99 10.73 29.33 -17.97
N GLN A 100 11.29 28.39 -17.21
CA GLN A 100 10.60 27.12 -16.92
C GLN A 100 9.28 27.35 -16.18
N LEU A 101 9.24 28.28 -15.23
CA LEU A 101 8.01 28.61 -14.51
C LEU A 101 6.96 29.23 -15.45
N GLN A 102 7.38 30.06 -16.39
CA GLN A 102 6.49 30.61 -17.41
C GLN A 102 5.91 29.50 -18.31
N ASP A 103 6.74 28.56 -18.75
CA ASP A 103 6.29 27.40 -19.53
C ASP A 103 5.28 26.56 -18.75
N VAL A 104 5.49 26.34 -17.45
CA VAL A 104 4.53 25.64 -16.58
C VAL A 104 3.16 26.32 -16.61
N PHE A 105 3.10 27.65 -16.48
CA PHE A 105 1.84 28.38 -16.53
C PHE A 105 1.20 28.38 -17.93
N ASN A 106 2.00 28.44 -18.98
CA ASN A 106 1.52 28.38 -20.36
C ASN A 106 0.96 27.00 -20.74
N LEU A 107 1.48 25.93 -20.13
CA LEU A 107 1.05 24.55 -20.35
C LEU A 107 -0.10 24.12 -19.45
N LEU A 108 -0.61 25.00 -18.58
CA LEU A 108 -1.77 24.67 -17.77
C LEU A 108 -2.97 24.35 -18.68
N PRO A 109 -3.56 23.14 -18.57
CA PRO A 109 -4.64 22.74 -19.45
C PRO A 109 -5.90 23.55 -19.13
N ASP A 110 -6.60 24.00 -20.16
CA ASP A 110 -7.95 24.52 -19.99
C ASP A 110 -8.93 23.36 -19.76
N VAL A 111 -9.28 23.15 -18.50
CA VAL A 111 -10.16 22.07 -18.05
C VAL A 111 -11.64 22.38 -18.34
N ILE A 112 -11.98 23.62 -18.71
CA ILE A 112 -13.36 24.08 -18.92
C ILE A 112 -13.80 23.86 -20.37
N LEU A 113 -12.87 23.52 -21.27
CA LEU A 113 -13.19 23.20 -22.66
C LEU A 113 -14.23 22.07 -22.73
N GLN A 114 -15.32 22.31 -23.49
CA GLN A 114 -16.43 21.37 -23.63
C GLN A 114 -16.00 19.97 -24.07
N GLU A 115 -14.95 19.88 -24.88
CA GLU A 115 -14.38 18.61 -25.32
C GLU A 115 -13.73 17.82 -24.18
N SER A 116 -12.93 18.48 -23.33
CA SER A 116 -12.33 17.88 -22.12
C SER A 116 -13.41 17.40 -21.14
N VAL A 117 -14.47 18.18 -20.96
CA VAL A 117 -15.61 17.84 -20.11
C VAL A 117 -16.35 16.62 -20.65
N LYS A 118 -16.68 16.61 -21.96
CA LYS A 118 -17.32 15.48 -22.63
C LYS A 118 -16.47 14.21 -22.57
N ALA A 119 -15.17 14.33 -22.82
CA ALA A 119 -14.22 13.22 -22.73
C ALA A 119 -14.13 12.66 -21.30
N SER A 120 -14.13 13.54 -20.29
CA SER A 120 -14.16 13.14 -18.87
C SER A 120 -15.43 12.37 -18.51
N TYR A 121 -16.60 12.83 -18.97
CA TYR A 121 -17.86 12.11 -18.77
C TYR A 121 -17.86 10.74 -19.44
N LEU A 122 -17.43 10.65 -20.70
CA LEU A 122 -17.31 9.38 -21.42
C LEU A 122 -16.37 8.41 -20.70
N LYS A 123 -15.20 8.90 -20.24
CA LYS A 123 -14.22 8.08 -19.53
C LYS A 123 -14.77 7.58 -18.19
N THR A 124 -15.43 8.46 -17.44
CA THR A 124 -16.06 8.11 -16.15
C THR A 124 -17.14 7.06 -16.33
N ASN A 125 -17.99 7.22 -17.35
CA ASN A 125 -19.04 6.25 -17.66
C ASN A 125 -18.45 4.87 -18.00
N HIS A 126 -17.44 4.80 -18.87
CA HIS A 126 -16.77 3.54 -19.21
C HIS A 126 -16.14 2.88 -17.98
N GLN A 127 -15.47 3.66 -17.12
CA GLN A 127 -14.86 3.13 -15.91
C GLN A 127 -15.92 2.60 -14.93
N MET A 128 -17.08 3.27 -14.83
CA MET A 128 -18.19 2.83 -13.99
C MET A 128 -18.75 1.48 -14.47
N VAL A 129 -18.92 1.29 -15.78
CA VAL A 129 -19.38 0.01 -16.37
C VAL A 129 -18.44 -1.13 -15.98
N VAL A 130 -17.12 -0.92 -16.03
CA VAL A 130 -16.15 -1.94 -15.60
C VAL A 130 -16.29 -2.26 -14.12
N VAL A 131 -16.48 -1.25 -13.27
CA VAL A 131 -16.70 -1.46 -11.83
C VAL A 131 -17.96 -2.27 -11.55
N TYR A 132 -19.06 -1.99 -12.26
CA TYR A 132 -20.31 -2.77 -12.12
C TYR A 132 -20.15 -4.22 -12.59
N LEU A 133 -19.45 -4.46 -13.70
CA LEU A 133 -19.20 -5.82 -14.17
C LEU A 133 -18.32 -6.60 -13.16
N ALA A 134 -17.27 -5.96 -12.65
CA ALA A 134 -16.39 -6.56 -11.64
C ALA A 134 -17.16 -6.89 -10.35
N SER A 135 -18.02 -5.99 -9.86
CA SER A 135 -18.80 -6.23 -8.64
C SER A 135 -19.81 -7.37 -8.81
N LEU A 136 -20.38 -7.53 -10.02
CA LEU A 136 -21.27 -8.64 -10.33
C LEU A 136 -20.53 -10.00 -10.31
N ILE A 137 -19.37 -10.07 -10.97
CA ILE A 137 -18.52 -11.28 -10.98
C ILE A 137 -18.09 -11.63 -9.55
N CYS A 138 -17.61 -10.64 -8.78
CA CYS A 138 -17.23 -10.83 -7.39
C CYS A 138 -18.39 -11.35 -6.53
N SER A 139 -19.61 -10.87 -6.76
CA SER A 139 -20.81 -11.33 -6.04
C SER A 139 -21.13 -12.80 -6.34
N VAL A 140 -21.01 -13.23 -7.60
CA VAL A 140 -21.20 -14.63 -7.99
C VAL A 140 -20.13 -15.54 -7.38
N VAL A 141 -18.86 -15.12 -7.40
CA VAL A 141 -17.76 -15.86 -6.77
C VAL A 141 -17.95 -15.96 -5.25
N ALA A 142 -18.34 -14.86 -4.60
CA ALA A 142 -18.65 -14.85 -3.17
C ALA A 142 -19.81 -15.79 -2.82
N LEU A 143 -20.86 -15.83 -3.65
CA LEU A 143 -21.98 -16.74 -3.47
C LEU A 143 -21.55 -18.20 -3.63
N HIS A 144 -20.72 -18.51 -4.63
CA HIS A 144 -20.14 -19.85 -4.81
C HIS A 144 -19.31 -20.28 -3.59
N ASN A 145 -18.48 -19.37 -3.05
CA ASN A 145 -17.70 -19.62 -1.85
C ASN A 145 -18.59 -19.83 -0.63
N LEU A 146 -19.69 -19.08 -0.50
CA LEU A 146 -20.64 -19.24 0.60
C LEU A 146 -21.39 -20.58 0.53
N ILE A 147 -21.81 -21.01 -0.66
CA ILE A 147 -22.45 -22.32 -0.88
C ILE A 147 -21.45 -23.43 -0.54
N SER A 148 -20.21 -23.33 -1.05
CA SER A 148 -19.15 -24.30 -0.78
C SER A 148 -18.85 -24.41 0.72
N ASN A 149 -18.71 -23.28 1.41
CA ASN A 149 -18.52 -23.24 2.87
C ASN A 149 -19.72 -23.83 3.62
N LYS A 150 -20.95 -23.61 3.15
CA LYS A 150 -22.15 -24.17 3.78
C LYS A 150 -22.24 -25.69 3.62
N ILE A 151 -21.90 -26.22 2.44
CA ILE A 151 -21.86 -27.67 2.18
C ILE A 151 -20.79 -28.32 3.07
N ALA A 152 -19.58 -27.77 3.06
CA ALA A 152 -18.47 -28.26 3.90
C ALA A 152 -18.86 -28.27 5.39
N ASN A 153 -19.44 -27.18 5.91
CA ASN A 153 -19.90 -27.13 7.29
C ASN A 153 -21.03 -28.12 7.60
N ARG A 154 -21.94 -28.36 6.65
CA ARG A 154 -23.02 -29.34 6.83
C ARG A 154 -22.48 -30.76 6.88
N ASP A 155 -21.56 -31.11 5.99
CA ASP A 155 -21.00 -32.46 5.91
C ASP A 155 -20.04 -32.72 7.09
N ALA A 156 -19.29 -31.72 7.55
CA ALA A 156 -18.53 -31.77 8.80
C ALA A 156 -19.42 -32.04 10.02
N LYS A 157 -20.54 -31.32 10.16
CA LYS A 157 -21.50 -31.57 11.25
C LYS A 157 -22.12 -32.97 11.20
N LYS A 158 -22.36 -33.51 10.01
CA LYS A 158 -22.84 -34.90 9.85
C LYS A 158 -21.80 -35.92 10.29
N LYS A 159 -20.53 -35.72 9.92
CA LYS A 159 -19.42 -36.58 10.37
C LYS A 159 -19.22 -36.52 11.89
N GLU A 160 -19.21 -35.32 12.47
CA GLU A 160 -19.15 -35.15 13.94
C GLU A 160 -20.35 -35.79 14.67
N GLY A 161 -21.53 -35.78 14.06
CA GLY A 161 -22.71 -36.46 14.60
C GLY A 161 -22.59 -37.98 14.56
N GLN A 162 -22.07 -38.54 13.45
CA GLN A 162 -21.84 -39.99 13.32
C GLN A 162 -20.73 -40.49 14.25
N GLU A 163 -19.62 -39.75 14.41
CA GLU A 163 -18.57 -40.10 15.38
C GLU A 163 -19.07 -40.08 16.83
N LYS A 164 -20.02 -39.19 17.16
CA LYS A 164 -20.69 -39.18 18.48
C LYS A 164 -21.67 -40.33 18.67
N GLU A 165 -22.33 -40.80 17.62
CA GLU A 165 -23.20 -41.99 17.68
C GLU A 165 -22.40 -43.30 17.76
N GLU A 166 -21.28 -43.43 17.04
CA GLU A 166 -20.39 -44.60 17.14
C GLU A 166 -19.71 -44.67 18.53
N SER A 167 -19.18 -43.56 19.05
CA SER A 167 -18.61 -43.53 20.41
C SER A 167 -19.66 -43.71 21.52
N GLY A 168 -20.92 -43.37 21.25
CA GLY A 168 -22.05 -43.67 22.14
C GLY A 168 -22.46 -45.15 22.13
N LYS A 169 -22.23 -45.87 21.03
CA LYS A 169 -22.50 -47.31 20.90
C LYS A 169 -21.42 -48.13 21.61
N ASP A 170 -20.15 -47.75 21.47
CA ASP A 170 -19.03 -48.38 22.21
C ASP A 170 -19.18 -48.22 23.74
N ARG A 171 -19.69 -47.07 24.22
CA ARG A 171 -20.00 -46.87 25.65
C ARG A 171 -21.20 -47.68 26.16
N LYS A 172 -22.07 -48.17 25.28
CA LYS A 172 -23.21 -49.04 25.67
C LYS A 172 -22.77 -50.48 25.84
N ASP A 173 -21.88 -50.98 24.98
CA ASP A 173 -21.31 -52.33 25.11
C ASP A 173 -20.42 -52.47 26.36
N ASP A 174 -19.73 -51.40 26.77
CA ASP A 174 -18.93 -51.42 28.01
C ASP A 174 -19.80 -51.41 29.29
N LYS A 175 -21.00 -50.82 29.22
CA LYS A 175 -21.95 -50.78 30.36
C LYS A 175 -22.70 -52.10 30.59
N GLU A 176 -22.80 -52.96 29.57
CA GLU A 176 -23.36 -54.31 29.74
C GLU A 176 -22.38 -55.27 30.40
N LYS A 177 -21.07 -55.13 30.17
CA LYS A 177 -20.04 -55.94 30.85
C LYS A 177 -19.89 -55.63 32.34
N ASP A 178 -20.18 -54.40 32.77
CA ASP A 178 -20.03 -54.01 34.18
C ASP A 178 -21.21 -54.45 35.07
N LYS A 179 -22.42 -54.60 34.49
CA LYS A 179 -23.60 -55.11 35.22
C LYS A 179 -23.49 -56.59 35.62
N ASP A 180 -22.64 -57.37 34.95
CA ASP A 180 -22.44 -58.79 35.29
C ASP A 180 -21.42 -58.98 36.43
N LYS A 181 -20.50 -58.02 36.63
CA LYS A 181 -19.57 -58.04 37.78
C LYS A 181 -20.25 -57.67 39.10
N GLU A 182 -21.21 -56.74 39.08
CA GLU A 182 -21.88 -56.27 40.30
C GLU A 182 -22.76 -57.35 40.95
N LYS A 183 -23.39 -58.24 40.16
CA LYS A 183 -24.14 -59.40 40.68
C LYS A 183 -23.25 -60.45 41.38
N SER A 184 -21.96 -60.50 41.06
CA SER A 184 -21.04 -61.46 41.68
C SER A 184 -20.53 -61.00 43.06
N HIS A 185 -20.52 -59.69 43.34
CA HIS A 185 -20.02 -59.14 44.60
C HIS A 185 -21.08 -59.22 45.72
N VAL A 186 -22.35 -58.98 45.41
CA VAL A 186 -23.45 -59.02 46.39
C VAL A 186 -23.65 -60.41 47.02
N LYS A 187 -23.29 -61.50 46.30
CA LYS A 187 -23.42 -62.86 46.84
C LYS A 187 -22.32 -63.26 47.83
N LYS A 188 -21.25 -62.46 47.98
CA LYS A 188 -20.12 -62.76 48.87
C LYS A 188 -20.23 -62.08 50.24
N GLU A 189 -20.90 -60.93 50.32
CA GLU A 189 -21.06 -60.19 51.59
C GLU A 189 -22.13 -60.79 52.51
N GLU A 190 -23.17 -61.43 51.96
CA GLU A 190 -24.26 -62.04 52.76
C GLU A 190 -23.82 -63.30 53.56
N LYS A 191 -22.60 -63.81 53.35
CA LYS A 191 -22.07 -64.98 54.07
C LYS A 191 -21.21 -64.64 55.29
N THR A 192 -20.93 -63.37 55.57
CA THR A 192 -20.01 -62.99 56.66
C THR A 192 -20.69 -62.41 57.91
N GLU A 193 -22.00 -62.16 57.88
CA GLU A 193 -22.75 -61.62 59.04
C GLU A 193 -23.71 -62.62 59.72
N LYS A 194 -23.73 -63.90 59.33
CA LYS A 194 -24.38 -64.96 60.10
C LYS A 194 -23.45 -66.14 60.31
N LYS A 195 -22.88 -66.16 61.53
CA LYS A 195 -22.67 -67.35 62.36
C LYS A 195 -21.47 -68.24 62.03
#